data_AF-A0A521GZN6-F1
#
_entry.id   AF-A0A521GZN6-F1
#
_cell.length_a   1.000
_cell.length_b   1.000
_cell.length_c   1.000
_cell.angle_alpha   90.00
_cell.angle_beta   90.00
_cell.angle_gamma   90.00
#
_symmetry.space_group_name_H-M   'P 1'
#
loop_
_entity.id
_entity.type
_entity.pdbx_description
1 polymer ?
#
loop_
_entity_poly.entity_id
_entity_poly.type
_entity_poly.pdbx_seq_one_letter_code
_entity_poly.pdbx_strand_id
1 'polypeptide(L)'
;MAPSQPKTSKFRAGWELAKSAWRVLKLDKELSLLPLLSAALGVLTLVVIGGLYFAVGGIQTQGSITDSSASFGMSGGDVPGWVNLLFGMVVYFSMTVIANFFGGAVIYGAVERFRGGDPTVKSSLAGVRRKFRPLLLFSLMMATIGFALQALEQRLPLAGKIAVWLVGAAWNIANFFAIPIIVMSDEDVHPFDATRGSVGMIKKVWGESVVASAGVGIVFLLGFIVYLVTIGLVGAVSGALISVLHVSGWFMLPVAILAVLGFAVFMLLFATLDSIVRAALYHYATTGKAPEQFNQELLRSTITPKKARKIFN
;
A
#
# COMPACT_ATOMS: atom_id res chain seq x y z
N MET A 1 -6.57 5.99 42.22
CA MET A 1 -6.10 4.73 41.60
C MET A 1 -6.66 4.67 40.19
N ALA A 2 -5.82 4.77 39.16
CA ALA A 2 -6.29 4.56 37.78
C ALA A 2 -6.57 3.06 37.58
N PRO A 3 -7.74 2.68 37.02
CA PRO A 3 -8.06 1.27 36.80
C PRO A 3 -7.02 0.62 35.89
N SER A 4 -6.60 -0.58 36.28
CA SER A 4 -5.65 -1.43 35.55
C SER A 4 -6.24 -1.82 34.20
N GLN A 5 -5.83 -1.09 33.16
CA GLN A 5 -6.26 -1.29 31.78
C GLN A 5 -5.93 -2.72 31.29
N PRO A 6 -6.89 -3.44 30.70
CA PRO A 6 -6.65 -4.77 30.13
C PRO A 6 -5.65 -4.68 28.97
N LYS A 7 -4.64 -5.56 28.99
CA LYS A 7 -3.60 -5.66 27.96
C LYS A 7 -4.22 -6.01 26.61
N THR A 8 -4.45 -5.04 25.73
CA THR A 8 -4.81 -5.33 24.33
C THR A 8 -3.55 -5.79 23.58
N SER A 9 -3.63 -6.96 22.94
CA SER A 9 -2.53 -7.44 22.09
C SER A 9 -2.47 -6.61 20.80
N LYS A 10 -1.28 -6.45 20.19
CA LYS A 10 -1.12 -5.70 18.94
C LYS A 10 -2.06 -6.20 17.83
N PHE A 11 -2.25 -7.52 17.77
CA PHE A 11 -3.21 -8.15 16.87
C PHE A 11 -4.64 -7.72 17.15
N ARG A 12 -5.10 -7.75 18.41
CA ARG A 12 -6.46 -7.29 18.77
C ARG A 12 -6.66 -5.82 18.41
N ALA A 13 -5.66 -4.97 18.68
CA ALA A 13 -5.74 -3.56 18.32
C ALA A 13 -5.86 -3.36 16.80
N GLY A 14 -5.03 -4.07 16.02
CA GLY A 14 -5.12 -4.09 14.56
C GLY A 14 -6.47 -4.58 14.04
N TRP A 15 -7.02 -5.62 14.66
CA TRP A 15 -8.28 -6.23 14.28
C TRP A 15 -9.45 -5.29 14.53
N GLU A 16 -9.48 -4.61 15.67
CA GLU A 16 -10.50 -3.60 15.98
C GLU A 16 -10.39 -2.36 15.09
N LEU A 17 -9.17 -1.93 14.72
CA LEU A 17 -8.98 -0.88 13.73
C LEU A 17 -9.51 -1.30 12.36
N ALA A 18 -9.18 -2.51 11.91
CA ALA A 18 -9.64 -3.05 10.63
C ALA A 18 -11.18 -3.17 10.59
N LYS A 19 -11.81 -3.66 11.68
CA LYS A 19 -13.28 -3.67 11.82
C LYS A 19 -13.88 -2.28 11.78
N SER A 20 -13.24 -1.30 12.41
CA SER A 20 -13.73 0.09 12.43
C SER A 20 -13.64 0.71 11.04
N ALA A 21 -12.52 0.51 10.34
CA ALA A 21 -12.38 0.91 8.95
C ALA A 21 -13.39 0.19 8.03
N TRP A 22 -13.67 -1.10 8.28
CA TRP A 22 -14.68 -1.85 7.54
C TRP A 22 -16.10 -1.33 7.78
N ARG A 23 -16.41 -0.86 9.00
CA ARG A 23 -17.69 -0.20 9.30
C ARG A 23 -17.84 1.10 8.52
N VAL A 24 -16.77 1.91 8.43
CA VAL A 24 -16.76 3.12 7.58
C VAL A 24 -16.98 2.74 6.11
N LEU A 25 -16.24 1.76 5.60
CA LEU A 25 -16.40 1.31 4.21
C LEU A 25 -17.81 0.78 3.89
N LYS A 26 -18.48 0.17 4.88
CA LYS A 26 -19.88 -0.27 4.74
C LYS A 26 -20.88 0.88 4.69
N LEU A 27 -20.60 1.97 5.40
CA LEU A 27 -21.40 3.20 5.34
C LEU A 27 -21.21 3.87 3.97
N ASP A 28 -19.97 3.94 3.51
CA ASP A 28 -19.58 4.67 2.30
C ASP A 28 -18.93 3.73 1.27
N LYS A 29 -19.74 2.86 0.66
CA LYS A 29 -19.26 1.86 -0.31
C LYS A 29 -18.57 2.49 -1.52
N GLU A 30 -18.89 3.75 -1.82
CA GLU A 30 -18.26 4.54 -2.88
C GLU A 30 -16.74 4.65 -2.71
N LEU A 31 -16.22 4.62 -1.48
CA LEU A 31 -14.78 4.67 -1.22
C LEU A 31 -14.03 3.46 -1.77
N SER A 32 -14.69 2.31 -1.96
CA SER A 32 -14.08 1.11 -2.58
C SER A 32 -13.86 1.27 -4.08
N LEU A 33 -14.61 2.17 -4.75
CA LEU A 33 -14.47 2.41 -6.19
C LEU A 33 -13.15 3.12 -6.52
N LEU A 34 -12.62 3.93 -5.59
CA LEU A 34 -11.36 4.66 -5.79
C LEU A 34 -10.16 3.70 -5.97
N PRO A 35 -9.92 2.70 -5.10
CA PRO A 35 -8.92 1.66 -5.33
C PRO A 35 -9.17 0.86 -6.61
N LEU A 36 -10.42 0.60 -6.98
CA LEU A 36 -10.73 -0.11 -8.22
C LEU A 36 -10.32 0.71 -9.45
N LEU A 37 -10.61 2.01 -9.45
CA LEU A 37 -10.14 2.96 -10.47
C LEU A 37 -8.61 3.05 -10.49
N SER A 38 -7.97 3.04 -9.32
CA SER A 38 -6.50 2.99 -9.18
C SER A 38 -5.93 1.74 -9.85
N ALA A 39 -6.52 0.56 -9.61
CA ALA A 39 -6.07 -0.68 -10.20
C ALA A 39 -6.30 -0.71 -11.72
N ALA A 40 -7.46 -0.25 -12.20
CA ALA A 40 -7.76 -0.17 -13.62
C ALA A 40 -6.77 0.76 -14.35
N LEU A 41 -6.49 1.95 -13.79
CA LEU A 41 -5.49 2.87 -14.33
C LEU A 41 -4.08 2.30 -14.25
N GLY A 42 -3.77 1.56 -13.18
CA GLY A 42 -2.52 0.84 -13.02
C GLY A 42 -2.29 -0.19 -14.13
N VAL A 43 -3.30 -1.03 -14.39
CA VAL A 43 -3.27 -2.02 -15.49
C VAL A 43 -3.15 -1.33 -16.84
N LEU A 44 -3.94 -0.27 -17.10
CA LEU A 44 -3.84 0.49 -18.35
C LEU A 44 -2.43 1.05 -18.56
N THR A 45 -1.83 1.59 -17.50
CA THR A 45 -0.47 2.13 -17.52
C THR A 45 0.56 1.03 -17.82
N LEU A 46 0.41 -0.16 -17.22
CA LEU A 46 1.26 -1.31 -17.52
C LEU A 46 1.09 -1.80 -18.96
N VAL A 47 -0.13 -1.80 -19.51
CA VAL A 47 -0.40 -2.18 -20.91
C VAL A 47 0.22 -1.17 -21.88
N VAL A 48 0.05 0.12 -21.64
CA VAL A 48 0.59 1.18 -22.51
C VAL A 48 2.11 1.17 -22.47
N ILE A 49 2.69 1.23 -21.27
CA ILE A 49 4.15 1.28 -21.11
C ILE A 49 4.75 -0.06 -21.55
N GLY A 50 4.19 -1.20 -21.11
CA GLY A 50 4.59 -2.54 -21.57
C GLY A 50 4.54 -2.72 -23.07
N GLY A 51 3.46 -2.27 -23.72
CA GLY A 51 3.34 -2.28 -25.18
C GLY A 51 4.42 -1.47 -25.88
N LEU A 52 4.77 -0.28 -25.36
CA LEU A 52 5.89 0.52 -25.87
C LEU A 52 7.23 -0.20 -25.70
N TYR A 53 7.46 -0.88 -24.57
CA TYR A 53 8.67 -1.67 -24.37
C TYR A 53 8.79 -2.83 -25.36
N PHE A 54 7.70 -3.55 -25.59
CA PHE A 54 7.66 -4.59 -26.62
C PHE A 54 7.86 -4.03 -28.02
N ALA A 55 7.32 -2.84 -28.34
CA ALA A 55 7.55 -2.19 -29.63
C ALA A 55 9.04 -1.83 -29.82
N VAL A 56 9.69 -1.25 -28.80
CA VAL A 56 11.13 -0.92 -28.87
C VAL A 56 12.00 -2.18 -28.93
N GLY A 57 11.69 -3.21 -28.14
CA GLY A 57 12.41 -4.48 -28.14
C GLY A 57 12.21 -5.30 -29.42
N GLY A 58 10.99 -5.30 -29.96
CA GLY A 58 10.61 -5.99 -31.20
C GLY A 58 11.20 -5.37 -32.46
N ILE A 59 11.52 -4.07 -32.44
CA ILE A 59 12.26 -3.40 -33.53
C ILE A 59 13.72 -3.94 -33.62
N GLN A 60 14.29 -4.45 -32.51
CA GLN A 60 15.67 -4.97 -32.49
C GLN A 60 15.76 -6.46 -32.89
N THR A 61 14.68 -7.24 -32.76
CA THR A 61 14.59 -8.67 -33.14
C THR A 61 14.14 -8.89 -34.60
N GLN A 62 14.68 -8.11 -35.55
CA GLN A 62 14.60 -8.46 -36.98
C GLN A 62 15.66 -9.48 -37.42
N GLY A 63 16.44 -10.04 -36.49
CA GLY A 63 17.32 -11.19 -36.72
C GLY A 63 16.78 -12.45 -36.06
N SER A 64 16.37 -13.44 -36.87
CA SER A 64 16.07 -14.83 -36.49
C SER A 64 14.70 -15.11 -35.85
N ILE A 65 13.67 -15.18 -36.71
CA ILE A 65 12.38 -15.82 -36.39
C ILE A 65 12.47 -17.30 -36.73
N THR A 66 13.04 -18.15 -35.88
CA THR A 66 12.98 -19.62 -36.06
C THR A 66 13.07 -20.40 -34.74
N ASP A 67 12.36 -20.01 -33.68
CA ASP A 67 12.05 -20.99 -32.63
C ASP A 67 10.76 -20.63 -31.85
N SER A 68 9.70 -21.35 -32.18
CA SER A 68 8.40 -21.29 -31.53
C SER A 68 8.44 -22.03 -30.20
N SER A 69 9.01 -21.39 -29.18
CA SER A 69 8.67 -21.69 -27.79
C SER A 69 8.15 -20.39 -27.16
N ALA A 70 6.83 -20.26 -27.11
CA ALA A 70 6.14 -19.18 -26.42
C ALA A 70 6.37 -19.33 -24.90
N SER A 71 7.58 -19.01 -24.48
CA SER A 71 7.91 -18.73 -23.10
C SER A 71 7.31 -17.36 -22.79
N PHE A 72 6.35 -17.33 -21.88
CA PHE A 72 5.83 -16.10 -21.28
C PHE A 72 6.88 -15.53 -20.30
N GLY A 73 8.11 -15.39 -20.77
CA GLY A 73 9.23 -14.79 -20.07
C GLY A 73 9.37 -13.35 -20.51
N MET A 74 9.57 -12.44 -19.56
CA MET A 74 10.14 -11.11 -19.82
C MET A 74 11.61 -11.23 -20.27
N SER A 75 11.95 -12.13 -21.19
CA SER A 75 13.14 -11.98 -22.00
C SER A 75 12.76 -10.96 -23.07
N GLY A 76 12.93 -9.68 -22.73
CA GLY A 76 13.11 -8.69 -23.79
C GLY A 76 14.18 -9.20 -24.75
N GLY A 77 14.11 -8.85 -26.03
CA GLY A 77 15.27 -9.01 -26.91
C GLY A 77 16.51 -8.32 -26.33
N ASP A 78 17.60 -8.22 -27.08
CA ASP A 78 18.82 -7.50 -26.67
C ASP A 78 18.57 -6.00 -26.48
N VAL A 79 17.75 -5.64 -25.49
CA VAL A 79 17.39 -4.29 -25.10
C VAL A 79 18.51 -3.82 -24.16
N PRO A 80 19.17 -2.70 -24.48
CA PRO A 80 20.26 -2.21 -23.64
C PRO A 80 19.84 -2.07 -22.18
N GLY A 81 20.71 -2.47 -21.25
CA GLY A 81 20.38 -2.48 -19.81
C GLY A 81 19.89 -1.13 -19.26
N TRP A 82 20.33 -0.02 -19.84
CA TRP A 82 19.86 1.32 -19.49
C TRP A 82 18.39 1.56 -19.89
N VAL A 83 17.92 0.99 -21.00
CA VAL A 83 16.51 1.05 -21.42
C VAL A 83 15.63 0.27 -20.45
N ASN A 84 16.07 -0.92 -20.01
CA ASN A 84 15.36 -1.70 -19.00
C ASN A 84 15.23 -0.94 -17.67
N LEU A 85 16.30 -0.25 -17.26
CA LEU A 85 16.31 0.56 -16.06
C LEU A 85 15.37 1.76 -16.17
N LEU A 86 15.42 2.50 -17.28
CA LEU A 86 14.51 3.62 -17.53
C LEU A 86 13.06 3.17 -17.54
N PHE A 87 12.78 2.03 -18.18
CA PHE A 87 11.45 1.46 -18.24
C PHE A 87 10.91 1.13 -16.85
N GLY A 88 11.69 0.40 -16.05
CA GLY A 88 11.35 0.09 -14.66
C GLY A 88 11.12 1.36 -13.83
N MET A 89 11.93 2.40 -14.04
CA MET A 89 11.78 3.69 -13.38
C MET A 89 10.47 4.39 -13.72
N VAL A 90 10.11 4.45 -15.00
CA VAL A 90 8.86 5.09 -15.45
C VAL A 90 7.64 4.31 -14.95
N VAL A 91 7.66 2.97 -15.02
CA VAL A 91 6.57 2.13 -14.49
C VAL A 91 6.43 2.35 -12.98
N TYR A 92 7.51 2.23 -12.22
CA TYR A 92 7.49 2.40 -10.76
C TYR A 92 6.99 3.79 -10.36
N PHE A 93 7.52 4.84 -10.98
CA PHE A 93 7.08 6.21 -10.72
C PHE A 93 5.60 6.40 -11.04
N SER A 94 5.14 5.92 -12.19
CA SER A 94 3.74 6.02 -12.59
C SER A 94 2.80 5.29 -11.63
N MET A 95 3.15 4.05 -11.23
CA MET A 95 2.41 3.29 -10.21
C MET A 95 2.35 4.05 -8.87
N THR A 96 3.46 4.68 -8.47
CA THR A 96 3.54 5.43 -7.21
C THR A 96 2.66 6.69 -7.26
N VAL A 97 2.63 7.41 -8.38
CA VAL A 97 1.71 8.56 -8.60
C VAL A 97 0.25 8.11 -8.49
N ILE A 98 -0.11 7.02 -9.18
CA ILE A 98 -1.48 6.49 -9.15
C ILE A 98 -1.86 6.09 -7.72
N ALA A 99 -1.02 5.30 -7.04
CA ALA A 99 -1.27 4.85 -5.67
C ALA A 99 -1.43 6.02 -4.68
N ASN A 100 -0.55 7.01 -4.74
CA ASN A 100 -0.61 8.18 -3.85
C ASN A 100 -1.84 9.04 -4.13
N PHE A 101 -2.24 9.20 -5.39
CA PHE A 101 -3.41 9.97 -5.79
C PHE A 101 -4.73 9.34 -5.31
N PHE A 102 -4.94 8.05 -5.62
CA PHE A 102 -6.18 7.37 -5.23
C PHE A 102 -6.20 7.01 -3.74
N GLY A 103 -5.07 6.67 -3.13
CA GLY A 103 -4.95 6.53 -1.68
C GLY A 103 -5.27 7.84 -0.96
N GLY A 104 -4.77 8.97 -1.49
CA GLY A 104 -5.13 10.31 -1.05
C GLY A 104 -6.62 10.61 -1.20
N ALA A 105 -7.27 10.16 -2.28
CA ALA A 105 -8.71 10.29 -2.47
C ALA A 105 -9.50 9.54 -1.41
N VAL A 106 -9.13 8.30 -1.09
CA VAL A 106 -9.77 7.51 -0.03
C VAL A 106 -9.58 8.18 1.33
N ILE A 107 -8.38 8.68 1.61
CA ILE A 107 -8.10 9.44 2.83
C ILE A 107 -8.99 10.70 2.90
N TYR A 108 -9.14 11.42 1.78
CA TYR A 108 -9.98 12.60 1.72
C TYR A 108 -11.44 12.29 2.05
N GLY A 109 -12.04 11.32 1.35
CA GLY A 109 -13.42 10.90 1.58
C GLY A 109 -13.63 10.35 2.99
N ALA A 110 -12.67 9.59 3.55
CA ALA A 110 -12.76 9.11 4.92
C ALA A 110 -12.80 10.26 5.94
N VAL A 111 -11.96 11.29 5.79
CA VAL A 111 -11.99 12.46 6.68
C VAL A 111 -13.25 13.31 6.47
N GLU A 112 -13.77 13.42 5.24
CA GLU A 112 -15.07 14.04 4.95
C GLU A 112 -16.19 13.36 5.75
N ARG A 113 -16.23 12.02 5.76
CA ARG A 113 -17.16 11.25 6.61
C ARG A 113 -16.97 11.52 8.10
N PHE A 114 -15.72 11.54 8.57
CA PHE A 114 -15.42 11.79 9.99
C PHE A 114 -15.84 13.18 10.46
N ARG A 115 -15.97 14.13 9.53
CA ARG A 115 -16.48 15.49 9.79
C ARG A 115 -18.01 15.58 9.67
N GLY A 116 -18.70 14.46 9.43
CA GLY A 116 -20.16 14.40 9.29
C GLY A 116 -20.68 14.66 7.87
N GLY A 117 -19.79 14.73 6.87
CA GLY A 117 -20.17 14.83 5.46
C GLY A 117 -20.58 13.49 4.85
N ASP A 118 -20.98 13.53 3.58
CA ASP A 118 -21.35 12.36 2.78
C ASP A 118 -20.34 12.17 1.64
N PRO A 119 -19.33 11.29 1.80
CA PRO A 119 -18.26 11.16 0.83
C PRO A 119 -18.74 10.46 -0.43
N THR A 120 -18.49 11.11 -1.57
CA THR A 120 -18.72 10.51 -2.89
C THR A 120 -17.40 10.27 -3.61
N VAL A 121 -17.41 9.44 -4.66
CA VAL A 121 -16.25 9.31 -5.57
C VAL A 121 -15.85 10.68 -6.12
N LYS A 122 -16.84 11.51 -6.45
CA LYS A 122 -16.63 12.85 -7.02
C LYS A 122 -16.03 13.82 -5.98
N SER A 123 -16.56 13.86 -4.76
CA SER A 123 -16.04 14.74 -3.70
C SER A 123 -14.60 14.34 -3.33
N SER A 124 -14.36 13.04 -3.20
CA SER A 124 -13.03 12.47 -2.90
C SER A 124 -12.01 12.84 -3.97
N LEU A 125 -12.33 12.64 -5.26
CA LEU A 125 -11.43 13.01 -6.35
C LEU A 125 -11.25 14.52 -6.48
N ALA A 126 -12.29 15.31 -6.23
CA ALA A 126 -12.19 16.77 -6.26
C ALA A 126 -11.25 17.29 -5.16
N GLY A 127 -11.29 16.68 -3.97
CA GLY A 127 -10.43 17.00 -2.83
C GLY A 127 -8.94 16.85 -3.14
N VAL A 128 -8.56 15.76 -3.81
CA VAL A 128 -7.14 15.52 -4.19
C VAL A 128 -6.72 16.15 -5.50
N ARG A 129 -7.63 16.47 -6.43
CA ARG A 129 -7.28 17.01 -7.75
C ARG A 129 -6.42 18.28 -7.65
N ARG A 130 -6.74 19.16 -6.70
CA ARG A 130 -5.98 20.40 -6.46
C ARG A 130 -4.57 20.13 -5.91
N LYS A 131 -4.35 18.95 -5.33
CA LYS A 131 -3.08 18.49 -4.74
C LYS A 131 -2.30 17.54 -5.64
N PHE A 132 -2.67 17.47 -6.93
CA PHE A 132 -1.99 16.60 -7.89
C PHE A 132 -0.50 16.93 -8.02
N ARG A 133 -0.11 18.21 -8.08
CA ARG A 133 1.30 18.63 -8.19
C ARG A 133 2.11 18.25 -6.94
N PRO A 134 1.69 18.58 -5.70
CA PRO A 134 2.34 18.07 -4.48
C PRO A 134 2.48 16.55 -4.45
N LEU A 135 1.43 15.81 -4.83
CA LEU A 135 1.46 14.34 -4.86
C LEU A 135 2.43 13.81 -5.92
N LEU A 136 2.51 14.44 -7.09
CA LEU A 136 3.49 14.13 -8.13
C LEU A 136 4.93 14.28 -7.62
N LEU A 137 5.23 15.41 -6.98
CA LEU A 137 6.55 15.69 -6.41
C LEU A 137 6.88 14.70 -5.28
N PHE A 138 5.88 14.36 -4.47
CA PHE A 138 6.04 13.39 -3.40
C PHE A 138 6.31 11.98 -3.95
N SER A 139 5.61 11.56 -5.01
CA SER A 139 5.88 10.31 -5.71
C SER A 139 7.26 10.28 -6.36
N LEU A 140 7.75 11.42 -6.85
CA LEU A 140 9.10 11.53 -7.41
C LEU A 140 10.16 11.34 -6.33
N MET A 141 9.96 11.97 -5.16
CA MET A 141 10.81 11.76 -3.99
C MET A 141 10.79 10.30 -3.53
N MET A 142 9.61 9.67 -3.47
CA MET A 142 9.47 8.24 -3.14
C MET A 142 10.24 7.35 -4.12
N ALA A 143 10.09 7.59 -5.43
CA ALA A 143 10.76 6.82 -6.47
C ALA A 143 12.28 6.97 -6.43
N THR A 144 12.77 8.21 -6.33
CA THR A 144 14.22 8.47 -6.26
C THR A 144 14.85 7.79 -5.05
N ILE A 145 14.20 7.82 -3.89
CA ILE A 145 14.73 7.17 -2.68
C ILE A 145 14.62 5.65 -2.77
N GLY A 146 13.54 5.11 -3.35
CA GLY A 146 13.42 3.68 -3.64
C GLY A 146 14.57 3.17 -4.50
N PHE A 147 14.87 3.86 -5.61
CA PHE A 147 15.99 3.51 -6.48
C PHE A 147 17.36 3.69 -5.81
N ALA A 148 17.53 4.75 -5.02
CA ALA A 148 18.77 4.97 -4.26
C ALA A 148 19.04 3.83 -3.27
N LEU A 149 18.02 3.36 -2.56
CA LEU A 149 18.13 2.22 -1.65
C LEU A 149 18.44 0.92 -2.39
N GLN A 150 17.79 0.67 -3.53
CA GLN A 150 18.08 -0.50 -4.36
C GLN A 150 19.53 -0.49 -4.88
N ALA A 151 20.02 0.67 -5.31
CA ALA A 151 21.41 0.82 -5.75
C ALA A 151 22.41 0.58 -4.60
N LEU A 152 22.07 1.00 -3.38
CA LEU A 152 22.90 0.75 -2.19
C LEU A 152 22.94 -0.74 -1.81
N GLU A 153 21.79 -1.42 -1.88
CA GLU A 153 21.69 -2.85 -1.57
C GLU A 153 22.56 -3.71 -2.49
N GLN A 154 22.60 -3.36 -3.78
CA GLN A 154 23.43 -4.06 -4.77
C GLN A 154 24.94 -3.91 -4.52
N ARG A 155 25.38 -2.86 -3.82
CA ARG A 155 26.80 -2.57 -3.58
C ARG A 155 27.33 -3.18 -2.28
N LEU A 156 26.46 -3.46 -1.30
CA LEU A 156 26.85 -3.92 0.05
C LEU A 156 25.96 -5.09 0.51
N PRO A 157 26.39 -6.36 0.36
CA PRO A 157 25.51 -7.51 0.54
C PRO A 157 25.02 -7.75 1.98
N LEU A 158 25.75 -7.32 3.01
CA LEU A 158 25.36 -7.43 4.43
C LEU A 158 25.07 -6.06 5.07
N ALA A 159 26.00 -5.11 4.94
CA ALA A 159 25.83 -3.76 5.48
C ALA A 159 24.68 -2.99 4.80
N GLY A 160 24.49 -3.19 3.49
CA GLY A 160 23.39 -2.60 2.72
C GLY A 160 22.04 -3.12 3.19
N LYS A 161 21.90 -4.42 3.48
CA LYS A 161 20.65 -5.00 3.99
C LYS A 161 20.24 -4.43 5.35
N ILE A 162 21.20 -4.26 6.26
CA ILE A 162 20.95 -3.67 7.59
C ILE A 162 20.58 -2.18 7.45
N ALA A 163 21.33 -1.43 6.63
CA ALA A 163 21.04 -0.03 6.36
C ALA A 163 19.65 0.15 5.73
N VAL A 164 19.31 -0.64 4.72
CA VAL A 164 17.99 -0.63 4.07
C VAL A 164 16.88 -0.98 5.06
N TRP A 165 17.09 -1.94 5.96
CA TRP A 165 16.10 -2.28 6.98
C TRP A 165 15.86 -1.12 7.96
N LEU A 166 16.93 -0.49 8.47
CA LEU A 166 16.82 0.66 9.38
C LEU A 166 16.19 1.87 8.69
N VAL A 167 16.66 2.20 7.49
CA VAL A 167 16.11 3.30 6.70
C VAL A 167 14.66 3.03 6.34
N GLY A 168 14.30 1.80 5.95
CA GLY A 168 12.92 1.40 5.66
C GLY A 168 12.00 1.54 6.88
N ALA A 169 12.46 1.16 8.07
CA ALA A 169 11.69 1.36 9.31
C ALA A 169 11.45 2.84 9.61
N ALA A 170 12.49 3.68 9.51
CA ALA A 170 12.38 5.13 9.67
C ALA A 170 11.49 5.76 8.58
N TRP A 171 11.59 5.27 7.35
CA TRP A 171 10.84 5.74 6.19
C TRP A 171 9.34 5.55 6.36
N ASN A 172 8.93 4.39 6.88
CA ASN A 172 7.51 4.12 7.13
C ASN A 172 6.89 5.08 8.14
N ILE A 173 7.63 5.42 9.20
CA ILE A 173 7.20 6.40 10.21
C ILE A 173 7.16 7.80 9.60
N ALA A 174 8.21 8.18 8.87
CA ALA A 174 8.33 9.50 8.25
C ALA A 174 7.25 9.76 7.20
N ASN A 175 6.72 8.73 6.54
CA ASN A 175 5.73 8.88 5.47
C ASN A 175 4.31 8.49 5.89
N PHE A 176 4.10 8.05 7.12
CA PHE A 176 2.80 7.53 7.56
C PHE A 176 1.65 8.52 7.33
N PHE A 177 1.86 9.78 7.69
CA PHE A 177 0.90 10.88 7.51
C PHE A 177 1.26 11.84 6.37
N ALA A 178 2.29 11.56 5.57
CA ALA A 178 2.70 12.48 4.51
C ALA A 178 1.57 12.72 3.49
N ILE A 179 0.90 11.68 3.02
CA ILE A 179 -0.25 11.80 2.11
C ILE A 179 -1.41 12.56 2.79
N PRO A 180 -1.90 12.19 3.99
CA PRO A 180 -2.90 12.98 4.69
C PRO A 180 -2.54 14.47 4.83
N ILE A 181 -1.29 14.79 5.17
CA ILE A 181 -0.82 16.18 5.30
C ILE A 181 -0.91 16.92 3.97
N ILE A 182 -0.43 16.31 2.88
CA ILE A 182 -0.48 16.91 1.54
C ILE A 182 -1.92 17.17 1.10
N VAL A 183 -2.79 16.19 1.31
CA VAL A 183 -4.17 16.21 0.80
C VAL A 183 -5.09 17.11 1.61
N MET A 184 -4.84 17.26 2.91
CA MET A 184 -5.67 18.04 3.83
C MET A 184 -5.21 19.49 4.02
N SER A 185 -4.01 19.84 3.56
CA SER A 185 -3.49 21.19 3.63
C SER A 185 -4.19 22.10 2.62
N ASP A 186 -4.50 23.33 2.99
CA ASP A 186 -5.04 24.33 2.06
C ASP A 186 -3.99 24.75 1.02
N GLU A 187 -2.71 24.79 1.41
CA GLU A 187 -1.58 25.17 0.56
C GLU A 187 -0.83 23.94 0.01
N ASP A 188 -0.01 24.17 -1.01
CA ASP A 188 0.84 23.13 -1.61
C ASP A 188 2.01 22.81 -0.68
N VAL A 189 2.01 21.58 -0.13
CA VAL A 189 3.05 21.12 0.80
C VAL A 189 4.19 20.48 0.02
N HIS A 190 5.42 20.93 0.29
CA HIS A 190 6.61 20.29 -0.28
C HIS A 190 6.80 18.88 0.29
N PRO A 191 7.26 17.89 -0.50
CA PRO A 191 7.43 16.50 -0.05
C PRO A 191 8.19 16.33 1.27
N PHE A 192 9.33 17.01 1.42
CA PHE A 192 10.11 16.94 2.66
C PHE A 192 9.37 17.50 3.87
N ASP A 193 8.57 18.56 3.68
CA ASP A 193 7.81 19.15 4.78
C ASP A 193 6.64 18.25 5.18
N ALA A 194 6.04 17.53 4.22
CA ALA A 194 5.05 16.49 4.52
C ALA A 194 5.67 15.36 5.37
N THR A 195 6.89 14.91 5.05
CA THR A 195 7.58 13.88 5.85
C THR A 195 7.95 14.36 7.25
N ARG A 196 8.49 15.59 7.36
CA ARG A 196 8.80 16.21 8.66
C ARG A 196 7.56 16.42 9.50
N GLY A 197 6.47 16.89 8.88
CA GLY A 197 5.17 17.05 9.53
C GLY A 197 4.61 15.74 10.06
N SER A 198 4.77 14.64 9.31
CA SER A 198 4.37 13.30 9.75
C SER A 198 5.12 12.88 11.02
N VAL A 199 6.45 13.01 11.03
CA VAL A 199 7.26 12.71 12.22
C VAL A 199 6.87 13.59 13.40
N GLY A 200 6.68 14.90 13.19
CA GLY A 200 6.27 15.84 14.22
C GLY A 200 4.91 15.50 14.83
N MET A 201 3.94 15.16 13.99
CA MET A 201 2.60 14.75 14.43
C MET A 201 2.64 13.45 15.23
N ILE A 202 3.43 12.48 14.76
CA ILE A 202 3.64 11.22 15.47
C ILE A 202 4.25 11.47 16.86
N LYS A 203 5.34 12.24 16.91
CA LYS A 203 6.04 12.57 18.16
C LYS A 203 5.14 13.33 19.13
N LYS A 204 4.30 14.25 18.63
CA LYS A 204 3.38 15.05 19.46
C LYS A 204 2.28 14.22 20.11
N VAL A 205 1.67 13.30 19.36
CA VAL A 205 0.47 12.57 19.83
C VAL A 205 0.82 11.26 20.53
N TRP A 206 1.91 10.60 20.11
CA TRP A 206 2.28 9.27 20.61
C TRP A 206 3.70 9.18 21.22
N GLY A 207 4.49 10.26 21.21
CA GLY A 207 5.77 10.35 21.91
C GLY A 207 6.97 9.74 21.18
N GLU A 208 8.06 9.50 21.90
CA GLU A 208 9.30 8.89 21.37
C GLU A 208 9.29 7.36 21.40
N SER A 209 8.32 6.76 22.09
CA SER A 209 8.21 5.30 22.17
C SER A 209 7.73 4.70 20.83
N VAL A 210 7.43 5.49 19.81
CA VAL A 210 6.81 5.05 18.56
C VAL A 210 7.71 4.12 17.75
N VAL A 211 7.61 2.82 18.05
CA VAL A 211 8.11 1.74 17.22
C VAL A 211 6.92 0.88 16.79
N ALA A 212 6.52 1.13 15.54
CA ALA A 212 5.62 0.34 14.71
C ALA A 212 4.30 -0.10 15.36
N SER A 213 3.24 0.67 15.08
CA SER A 213 1.86 0.20 15.09
C SER A 213 1.61 -0.83 13.97
N ALA A 214 2.30 -1.96 14.04
CA ALA A 214 2.19 -3.06 13.10
C ALA A 214 0.87 -3.84 13.25
N GLY A 215 -0.04 -3.44 14.14
CA GLY A 215 -1.26 -4.21 14.44
C GLY A 215 -2.11 -4.47 13.20
N VAL A 216 -2.38 -3.41 12.41
CA VAL A 216 -3.20 -3.52 11.19
C VAL A 216 -2.48 -4.34 10.12
N GLY A 217 -1.19 -4.04 9.88
CA GLY A 217 -0.37 -4.81 8.95
C GLY A 217 -0.25 -6.29 9.31
N ILE A 218 -0.17 -6.64 10.59
CA ILE A 218 -0.14 -8.04 11.07
C ILE A 218 -1.47 -8.75 10.76
N VAL A 219 -2.61 -8.08 10.97
CA VAL A 219 -3.92 -8.65 10.63
C VAL A 219 -4.00 -8.97 9.14
N PHE A 220 -3.61 -8.02 8.30
CA PHE A 220 -3.62 -8.23 6.85
C PHE A 220 -2.58 -9.25 6.40
N LEU A 221 -1.39 -9.28 7.01
CA LEU A 221 -0.38 -10.31 6.73
C LEU A 221 -0.92 -11.71 7.04
N LEU A 222 -1.55 -11.90 8.20
CA LEU A 222 -2.16 -13.19 8.56
C LEU A 222 -3.30 -13.56 7.62
N GLY A 223 -4.16 -12.60 7.25
CA GLY A 223 -5.19 -12.80 6.24
C GLY A 223 -4.62 -13.22 4.88
N PHE A 224 -3.51 -12.61 4.48
CA PHE A 224 -2.82 -12.93 3.24
C PHE A 224 -2.20 -14.33 3.27
N ILE A 225 -1.56 -14.71 4.37
CA ILE A 225 -1.02 -16.08 4.55
C ILE A 225 -2.15 -17.11 4.47
N VAL A 226 -3.29 -16.88 5.15
CA VAL A 226 -4.44 -17.77 5.07
C VAL A 226 -4.93 -17.89 3.62
N TYR A 227 -5.07 -16.77 2.92
CA TYR A 227 -5.45 -16.76 1.50
C TYR A 227 -4.48 -17.58 0.63
N LEU A 228 -3.17 -17.40 0.80
CA LEU A 228 -2.15 -18.16 0.06
C LEU A 228 -2.20 -19.65 0.36
N VAL A 229 -2.38 -20.04 1.63
CA VAL A 229 -2.51 -21.45 2.02
C VAL A 229 -3.78 -22.05 1.43
N THR A 230 -4.91 -21.34 1.45
CA THR A 230 -6.17 -21.82 0.87
C THR A 230 -6.04 -22.02 -0.64
N ILE A 231 -5.54 -21.02 -1.38
CA ILE A 231 -5.35 -21.15 -2.84
C ILE A 231 -4.29 -22.20 -3.18
N GLY A 232 -3.21 -22.29 -2.41
CA GLY A 232 -2.19 -23.31 -2.58
C GLY A 232 -2.74 -24.72 -2.39
N LEU A 233 -3.58 -24.93 -1.36
CA LEU A 233 -4.26 -26.21 -1.11
C LEU A 233 -5.25 -26.54 -2.23
N VAL A 234 -6.10 -25.59 -2.62
CA VAL A 234 -7.06 -25.77 -3.72
C VAL A 234 -6.33 -26.09 -5.02
N GLY A 235 -5.24 -25.39 -5.31
CA GLY A 235 -4.39 -25.63 -6.48
C GLY A 235 -3.72 -27.00 -6.45
N ALA A 236 -3.18 -27.41 -5.30
CA ALA A 236 -2.55 -28.71 -5.13
C ALA A 236 -3.54 -29.87 -5.29
N VAL A 237 -4.72 -29.78 -4.67
CA VAL A 237 -5.79 -30.78 -4.80
C VAL A 237 -6.29 -30.84 -6.24
N SER A 238 -6.53 -29.69 -6.87
CA SER A 238 -6.98 -29.63 -8.26
C SER A 238 -5.94 -30.19 -9.22
N GLY A 239 -4.66 -29.87 -9.01
CA GLY A 239 -3.55 -30.41 -9.81
C GLY A 239 -3.38 -31.93 -9.64
N ALA A 240 -3.47 -32.43 -8.40
CA ALA A 240 -3.45 -33.86 -8.13
C ALA A 240 -4.62 -34.58 -8.82
N LEU A 241 -5.83 -34.03 -8.73
CA LEU A 241 -7.01 -34.60 -9.39
C LEU A 241 -6.85 -34.63 -10.92
N ILE A 242 -6.33 -33.56 -11.51
CA ILE A 242 -6.04 -33.48 -12.95
C ILE A 242 -5.04 -34.57 -13.35
N SER A 243 -3.99 -34.78 -12.55
CA SER A 243 -2.98 -35.82 -12.82
C SER A 243 -3.54 -37.24 -12.72
N VAL A 244 -4.38 -37.52 -11.72
CA VAL A 244 -4.99 -38.85 -11.51
C VAL A 244 -6.02 -39.17 -12.61
N LEU A 245 -6.82 -38.18 -12.99
CA LEU A 245 -7.86 -38.35 -14.01
C LEU A 245 -7.33 -38.26 -15.45
N HIS A 246 -6.03 -37.96 -15.64
CA HIS A 246 -5.40 -37.77 -16.96
C HIS A 246 -6.14 -36.75 -17.85
N VAL A 247 -6.71 -35.71 -17.24
CA VAL A 247 -7.42 -34.65 -17.96
C VAL A 247 -6.46 -33.51 -18.33
N SER A 248 -6.86 -32.71 -19.31
CA SER A 248 -6.08 -31.55 -19.77
C SER A 248 -5.82 -30.53 -18.66
N GLY A 249 -4.62 -29.93 -18.63
CA GLY A 249 -4.27 -28.88 -17.66
C GLY A 249 -5.14 -27.61 -17.74
N TRP A 250 -5.92 -27.44 -18.80
CA TRP A 250 -6.82 -26.29 -19.02
C TRP A 250 -7.92 -26.24 -17.95
N PHE A 251 -8.21 -27.37 -17.30
CA PHE A 251 -9.10 -27.42 -16.15
C PHE A 251 -8.54 -26.71 -14.89
N MET A 252 -7.26 -26.30 -14.86
CA MET A 252 -6.73 -25.41 -13.81
C MET A 252 -7.10 -23.94 -14.03
N LEU A 253 -7.56 -23.55 -15.23
CA LEU A 253 -7.84 -22.16 -15.57
C LEU A 253 -8.85 -21.50 -14.61
N PRO A 254 -9.97 -22.13 -14.22
CA PRO A 254 -10.89 -21.54 -13.24
C PRO A 254 -10.22 -21.30 -11.87
N VAL A 255 -9.36 -22.21 -11.42
CA VAL A 255 -8.62 -22.06 -10.14
C VAL A 255 -7.64 -20.91 -10.23
N ALA A 256 -6.92 -20.78 -11.35
CA ALA A 256 -6.01 -19.66 -11.60
C ALA A 256 -6.76 -18.31 -11.65
N ILE A 257 -7.91 -18.26 -12.34
CA ILE A 257 -8.74 -17.05 -12.41
C ILE A 257 -9.24 -16.66 -11.01
N LEU A 258 -9.78 -17.62 -10.24
CA LEU A 258 -10.25 -17.38 -8.88
C LEU A 258 -9.13 -16.93 -7.95
N ALA A 259 -7.92 -17.48 -8.11
CA ALA A 259 -6.74 -17.01 -7.40
C ALA A 259 -6.47 -15.55 -7.74
N VAL A 260 -6.27 -15.20 -9.01
CA VAL A 260 -5.94 -13.82 -9.41
C VAL A 260 -7.02 -12.82 -8.98
N LEU A 261 -8.31 -13.13 -9.19
CA LEU A 261 -9.42 -12.27 -8.77
C LEU A 261 -9.49 -12.13 -7.25
N GLY A 262 -9.34 -13.23 -6.51
CA GLY A 262 -9.33 -13.21 -5.05
C GLY A 262 -8.18 -12.36 -4.50
N PHE A 263 -6.99 -12.47 -5.10
CA PHE A 263 -5.83 -11.66 -4.75
C PHE A 263 -6.06 -10.17 -5.03
N ALA A 264 -6.63 -9.85 -6.21
CA ALA A 264 -6.95 -8.48 -6.57
C ALA A 264 -7.95 -7.86 -5.58
N VAL A 265 -9.05 -8.57 -5.26
CA VAL A 265 -10.02 -8.12 -4.26
C VAL A 265 -9.37 -7.93 -2.90
N PHE A 266 -8.54 -8.88 -2.45
CA PHE A 266 -7.82 -8.78 -1.19
C PHE A 266 -6.94 -7.51 -1.13
N MET A 267 -6.18 -7.24 -2.19
CA MET A 267 -5.30 -6.06 -2.27
C MET A 267 -6.10 -4.75 -2.28
N LEU A 268 -7.21 -4.69 -3.01
CA LEU A 268 -8.10 -3.52 -3.04
C LEU A 268 -8.69 -3.24 -1.64
N LEU A 269 -9.18 -4.28 -0.97
CA LEU A 269 -9.69 -4.16 0.40
C LEU A 269 -8.62 -3.69 1.37
N PHE A 270 -7.42 -4.27 1.29
CA PHE A 270 -6.30 -3.86 2.13
C PHE A 270 -5.96 -2.38 1.94
N ALA A 271 -5.78 -1.94 0.68
CA ALA A 271 -5.44 -0.55 0.36
C ALA A 271 -6.50 0.44 0.86
N THR A 272 -7.78 0.09 0.73
CA THR A 272 -8.89 0.95 1.19
C THR A 272 -8.89 1.07 2.71
N LEU A 273 -8.83 -0.07 3.41
CA LEU A 273 -8.89 -0.10 4.86
C LEU A 273 -7.66 0.56 5.49
N ASP A 274 -6.46 0.37 4.93
CA ASP A 274 -5.24 1.05 5.36
C ASP A 274 -5.39 2.57 5.23
N SER A 275 -5.92 3.04 4.09
CA SER A 275 -6.18 4.47 3.84
C SER A 275 -7.18 5.05 4.84
N ILE A 276 -8.28 4.34 5.14
CA ILE A 276 -9.28 4.76 6.15
C ILE A 276 -8.68 4.78 7.56
N VAL A 277 -7.86 3.80 7.94
CA VAL A 277 -7.18 3.78 9.24
C VAL A 277 -6.22 4.97 9.36
N ARG A 278 -5.43 5.26 8.31
CA ARG A 278 -4.54 6.43 8.29
C ARG A 278 -5.32 7.74 8.40
N ALA A 279 -6.45 7.84 7.72
CA ALA A 279 -7.35 8.99 7.83
C ALA A 279 -7.87 9.16 9.26
N ALA A 280 -8.27 8.08 9.92
CA ALA A 280 -8.78 8.13 11.30
C ALA A 280 -7.71 8.53 12.30
N LEU A 281 -6.49 7.99 12.15
CA LEU A 281 -5.34 8.35 12.98
C LEU A 281 -4.91 9.81 12.74
N TYR A 282 -4.93 10.27 11.50
CA TYR A 282 -4.65 11.66 11.14
C TYR A 282 -5.72 12.61 11.71
N HIS A 283 -7.00 12.26 11.58
CA HIS A 283 -8.10 13.01 12.16
C HIS A 283 -7.93 13.13 13.68
N TYR A 284 -7.66 12.02 14.37
CA TYR A 284 -7.40 12.03 15.81
C TYR A 284 -6.19 12.89 16.18
N ALA A 285 -5.11 12.84 15.40
CA ALA A 285 -3.91 13.61 15.68
C ALA A 285 -4.07 15.12 15.48
N THR A 286 -4.99 15.53 14.62
CA THR A 286 -5.27 16.94 14.31
C THR A 286 -6.35 17.51 15.21
N THR A 287 -7.40 16.76 15.52
CA THR A 287 -8.57 17.25 16.27
C THR A 287 -8.57 16.87 17.75
N GLY A 288 -7.78 15.86 18.14
CA GLY A 288 -7.81 15.25 19.48
C GLY A 288 -9.06 14.40 19.75
N LYS A 289 -10.01 14.33 18.79
CA LYS A 289 -11.26 13.58 18.90
C LYS A 289 -11.23 12.38 17.98
N ALA A 290 -11.76 11.25 18.46
CA ALA A 290 -11.91 10.07 17.62
C ALA A 290 -13.14 10.23 16.70
N PRO A 291 -13.06 9.78 15.44
CA PRO A 291 -14.26 9.62 14.63
C PRO A 291 -15.26 8.67 15.30
N GLU A 292 -16.55 8.88 15.08
CA GLU A 292 -17.63 8.12 15.71
C GLU A 292 -17.48 6.58 15.54
N GLN A 293 -16.99 6.15 14.39
CA GLN A 293 -16.83 4.73 14.08
C GLN A 293 -15.60 4.11 14.77
N PHE A 294 -14.73 4.90 15.39
CA PHE A 294 -13.48 4.47 16.01
C PHE A 294 -13.49 4.69 17.52
N ASN A 295 -12.91 3.73 18.25
CA ASN A 295 -12.71 3.87 19.69
C ASN A 295 -11.51 4.81 19.98
N GLN A 296 -11.72 5.85 20.78
CA GLN A 296 -10.70 6.83 21.13
C GLN A 296 -9.50 6.24 21.88
N GLU A 297 -9.74 5.33 22.82
CA GLU A 297 -8.66 4.65 23.56
C GLU A 297 -7.84 3.77 22.63
N LEU A 298 -8.48 3.16 21.63
CA LEU A 298 -7.81 2.37 20.61
C LEU A 298 -6.90 3.25 19.73
N LEU A 299 -7.38 4.41 19.27
CA LEU A 299 -6.56 5.36 18.48
C LEU A 299 -5.38 5.94 19.28
N ARG A 300 -5.58 6.19 20.57
CA ARG A 300 -4.49 6.62 21.47
C ARG A 300 -3.44 5.54 21.69
N SER A 301 -3.88 4.29 21.87
CA SER A 301 -2.98 3.17 22.20
C SER A 301 -2.30 2.52 20.99
N THR A 302 -2.74 2.80 19.77
CA THR A 302 -2.31 2.06 18.56
C THR A 302 -0.88 2.36 18.12
N ILE A 303 -0.31 3.53 18.47
CA ILE A 303 1.08 3.91 18.12
C ILE A 303 2.01 3.98 19.36
N THR A 304 1.50 3.70 20.57
CA THR A 304 2.30 3.69 21.81
C THR A 304 2.69 2.27 22.22
N PRO A 305 3.98 1.87 22.30
CA PRO A 305 4.33 0.59 22.91
C PRO A 305 4.39 0.62 24.45
N LYS A 306 4.20 -0.59 24.98
CA LYS A 306 4.35 -1.04 26.37
C LYS A 306 5.71 -0.63 26.99
N LYS A 307 5.63 0.05 28.15
CA LYS A 307 6.65 0.12 29.23
C LYS A 307 7.99 0.81 28.91
N ALA A 308 8.08 2.09 29.26
CA ALA A 308 9.27 2.66 29.92
C ALA A 308 9.00 2.76 31.43
N ARG A 309 8.80 1.60 32.09
CA ARG A 309 8.61 1.54 33.55
C ARG A 309 9.37 0.32 34.10
N LYS A 310 10.69 0.47 34.20
CA LYS A 310 11.66 -0.28 35.04
C LYS A 310 13.10 0.02 34.57
N ILE A 311 13.55 1.27 34.69
CA ILE A 311 14.99 1.61 34.82
C ILE A 311 15.23 2.70 35.89
N PHE A 312 14.17 3.24 36.51
CA PHE A 312 14.29 4.16 37.65
C PHE A 312 13.34 3.77 38.77
N ASN A 313 13.49 2.54 39.25
CA ASN A 313 13.23 2.18 40.65
C ASN A 313 14.51 1.56 41.17
#